data_AF-A0A1G4E7D6-F1
#
_entry.id   AF-A0A1G4E7D6-F1
#
_cell.length_a   1.000
_cell.length_b   1.000
_cell.length_c   1.000
_cell.angle_alpha   90.00
_cell.angle_beta   90.00
_cell.angle_gamma   90.00
#
_symmetry.space_group_name_H-M   'P 1'
#
loop_
_entity.id
_entity.type
_entity.pdbx_description
1 polymer ?
#
loop_
_entity_poly.entity_id
_entity_poly.type
_entity_poly.pdbx_seq_one_letter_code
_entity_poly.pdbx_strand_id
1 'polypeptide(L)'
;MEESIFTYVNKFPEFNTIISGKEINSRGSDNGKCKSFKDVELIAYSDPNNSFTDTCKKIAEHHQEIINKAKSSQIALCKYINYWIYDTLQSMPEFSHNKLLNKFYEKIEKLDFCKPYRNSIDKRTYDELKELYNMYEPYIKFKKASSKNGNGSCEDAEKFFELYEQYAGKCKPKHNTHFCWELIKIGYISFDSWIRSSAPQAKRKKTKFAYRMHDSQDNSDIEDSRYTLAYQSSLDSESEYSI
;
A
#
# COMPACT_ATOMS: atom_id res chain seq x y z
N MET A 1 -7.54 2.50 -19.60
CA MET A 1 -8.34 2.04 -18.45
C MET A 1 -7.61 2.50 -17.21
N GLU A 2 -8.29 3.20 -16.32
CA GLU A 2 -7.67 3.75 -15.12
C GLU A 2 -7.29 2.61 -14.17
N GLU A 3 -6.01 2.49 -13.84
CA GLU A 3 -5.58 1.44 -12.92
C GLU A 3 -6.12 1.72 -11.52
N SER A 4 -6.60 0.69 -10.83
CA SER A 4 -7.14 0.81 -9.47
C SER A 4 -6.05 1.21 -8.47
N ILE A 5 -6.39 1.98 -7.43
CA ILE A 5 -5.46 2.32 -6.33
C ILE A 5 -5.03 1.09 -5.54
N PHE A 6 -5.94 0.11 -5.42
CA PHE A 6 -5.73 -1.14 -4.68
C PHE A 6 -4.52 -1.91 -5.19
N THR A 7 -4.27 -1.93 -6.51
CA THR A 7 -3.13 -2.64 -7.12
C THR A 7 -1.76 -2.18 -6.63
N TYR A 8 -1.69 -0.99 -6.02
CA TYR A 8 -0.46 -0.36 -5.56
C TYR A 8 -0.28 -0.37 -4.05
N VAL A 9 -1.28 -0.83 -3.29
CA VAL A 9 -1.26 -0.75 -1.82
C VAL A 9 -0.10 -1.54 -1.20
N ASN A 10 0.37 -2.59 -1.87
CA ASN A 10 1.54 -3.36 -1.46
C ASN A 10 2.84 -2.54 -1.41
N LYS A 11 2.91 -1.42 -2.13
CA LYS A 11 4.05 -0.50 -2.15
C LYS A 11 3.96 0.60 -1.11
N PHE A 12 2.80 0.84 -0.51
CA PHE A 12 2.61 1.95 0.43
C PHE A 12 3.53 1.86 1.67
N PRO A 13 3.71 0.69 2.33
CA PRO A 13 4.62 0.59 3.46
C PRO A 13 6.09 0.85 3.09
N GLU A 14 6.50 0.43 1.89
CA GLU A 14 7.84 0.66 1.35
C GLU A 14 8.06 2.15 1.08
N PHE A 15 7.12 2.83 0.43
CA PHE A 15 7.15 4.28 0.25
C PHE A 15 7.21 5.00 1.60
N ASN A 16 6.34 4.66 2.55
CA ASN A 16 6.30 5.27 3.87
C ASN A 16 7.65 5.15 4.61
N THR A 17 8.27 3.97 4.54
CA THR A 17 9.58 3.69 5.14
C THR A 17 10.68 4.53 4.48
N ILE A 18 10.73 4.55 3.13
CA ILE A 18 11.74 5.29 2.39
C ILE A 18 11.60 6.80 2.66
N ILE A 19 10.37 7.32 2.59
CA ILE A 19 10.08 8.75 2.83
C ILE A 19 10.48 9.13 4.24
N SER A 20 10.11 8.34 5.25
CA SER A 20 10.46 8.62 6.65
C SER A 20 11.97 8.73 6.87
N GLY A 21 12.76 7.89 6.18
CA GLY A 21 14.22 7.90 6.22
C GLY A 21 14.91 8.99 5.39
N LYS A 22 14.18 9.84 4.66
CA LYS A 22 14.78 10.97 3.92
C LYS A 22 15.12 12.14 4.83
N GLU A 23 16.25 12.77 4.56
CA GLU A 23 16.65 14.05 5.15
C GLU A 23 15.98 15.22 4.43
N ILE A 24 15.76 16.31 5.15
CA ILE A 24 15.14 17.54 4.62
C ILE A 24 16.26 18.51 4.27
N ASN A 25 16.35 18.91 3.00
CA ASN A 25 17.31 19.91 2.59
C ASN A 25 16.70 21.31 2.74
N SER A 26 17.18 22.09 3.72
CA SER A 26 16.62 23.42 4.04
C SER A 26 16.67 24.45 2.89
N ARG A 27 17.42 24.17 1.82
CA ARG A 27 17.67 25.06 0.68
C ARG A 27 16.77 24.83 -0.55
N GLY A 28 15.83 23.87 -0.52
CA GLY A 28 14.95 23.57 -1.66
C GLY A 28 13.82 24.59 -1.85
N SER A 29 13.49 24.93 -3.10
CA SER A 29 12.37 25.84 -3.47
C SER A 29 11.00 25.37 -2.96
N ASP A 30 10.77 24.06 -2.86
CA ASP A 30 9.50 23.50 -2.41
C ASP A 30 9.38 23.41 -0.88
N ASN A 31 10.47 23.68 -0.15
CA ASN A 31 10.42 23.88 1.30
C ASN A 31 9.45 25.01 1.66
N GLY A 32 9.51 26.10 0.90
CA GLY A 32 8.56 27.21 1.01
C GLY A 32 7.15 26.84 0.55
N LYS A 33 7.01 26.01 -0.49
CA LYS A 33 5.69 25.65 -1.05
C LYS A 33 4.90 24.69 -0.16
N CYS A 34 5.55 23.68 0.42
CA CYS A 34 4.92 22.78 1.39
C CYS A 34 4.47 23.53 2.64
N LYS A 35 5.32 24.42 3.17
CA LYS A 35 4.96 25.29 4.30
C LYS A 35 3.79 26.21 3.95
N SER A 36 3.85 26.89 2.79
CA SER A 36 2.77 27.76 2.32
C SER A 36 1.46 27.00 2.10
N PHE A 37 1.51 25.77 1.58
CA PHE A 37 0.32 24.93 1.43
C PHE A 37 -0.31 24.64 2.79
N LYS A 38 0.49 24.19 3.76
CA LYS A 38 0.01 23.96 5.13
C LYS A 38 -0.59 25.24 5.72
N ASP A 39 0.11 26.37 5.63
CA ASP A 39 -0.31 27.61 6.30
C ASP A 39 -1.55 28.27 5.66
N VAL A 40 -1.82 28.02 4.37
CA VAL A 40 -2.96 28.61 3.65
C VAL A 40 -4.13 27.65 3.52
N GLU A 41 -3.87 26.39 3.17
CA GLU A 41 -4.92 25.41 2.84
C GLU A 41 -5.29 24.54 4.03
N LEU A 42 -4.38 24.38 5.01
CA LEU A 42 -4.56 23.50 6.17
C LEU A 42 -4.63 24.30 7.48
N ILE A 43 -5.24 25.49 7.47
CA ILE A 43 -5.32 26.39 8.63
C ILE A 43 -5.95 25.69 9.86
N ALA A 44 -6.99 24.88 9.63
CA ALA A 44 -7.69 24.14 10.68
C ALA A 44 -6.99 22.84 11.12
N TYR A 45 -5.88 22.47 10.46
CA TYR A 45 -5.11 21.28 10.80
C TYR A 45 -3.96 21.63 11.73
N SER A 46 -3.93 20.98 12.89
CA SER A 46 -2.75 20.99 13.76
C SER A 46 -1.71 20.04 13.14
N ASP A 47 -0.54 20.58 12.82
CA ASP A 47 0.58 19.80 12.27
C ASP A 47 1.64 19.56 13.37
N PRO A 48 1.42 18.60 14.29
CA PRO A 48 2.33 18.35 15.40
C PRO A 48 3.71 18.00 14.86
N ASN A 49 4.74 18.66 15.40
CA ASN A 49 6.13 18.47 15.00
C ASN A 49 6.40 18.68 13.50
N ASN A 50 5.57 19.46 12.80
CA ASN A 50 5.67 19.68 11.34
C ASN A 50 5.58 18.39 10.51
N SER A 51 4.92 17.34 11.03
CA SER A 51 4.83 16.02 10.40
C SER A 51 4.36 16.03 8.94
N PHE A 52 3.29 16.76 8.62
CA PHE A 52 2.77 16.91 7.26
C PHE A 52 3.76 17.69 6.40
N THR A 53 4.19 18.85 6.92
CA THR A 53 5.09 19.77 6.23
C THR A 53 6.41 19.09 5.85
N ASP A 54 6.97 18.28 6.74
CA ASP A 54 8.22 17.56 6.53
C ASP A 54 8.04 16.39 5.57
N THR A 55 6.95 15.64 5.69
CA THR A 55 6.63 14.56 4.74
C THR A 55 6.44 15.11 3.32
N CYS A 56 5.72 16.22 3.17
CA CYS A 56 5.57 16.92 1.89
C CYS A 56 6.92 17.27 1.26
N LYS A 57 7.84 17.85 2.05
CA LYS A 57 9.19 18.23 1.57
C LYS A 57 9.98 17.02 1.11
N LYS A 58 9.99 15.96 1.94
CA LYS A 58 10.71 14.72 1.62
C LYS A 58 10.22 14.11 0.33
N ILE A 59 8.91 14.08 0.10
CA ILE A 59 8.32 13.61 -1.15
C ILE A 59 8.71 14.52 -2.31
N ALA A 60 8.48 15.83 -2.20
CA ALA A 60 8.75 16.78 -3.29
C ALA A 60 10.23 16.78 -3.71
N GLU A 61 11.15 16.76 -2.76
CA GLU A 61 12.59 16.83 -3.01
C GLU A 61 13.18 15.50 -3.49
N HIS A 62 12.66 14.36 -3.01
CA HIS A 62 13.26 13.06 -3.24
C HIS A 62 12.41 12.11 -4.09
N HIS A 63 11.35 12.59 -4.76
CA HIS A 63 10.38 11.73 -5.45
C HIS A 63 11.03 10.72 -6.42
N GLN A 64 12.03 11.13 -7.23
CA GLN A 64 12.73 10.21 -8.14
C GLN A 64 13.50 9.12 -7.37
N GLU A 65 14.21 9.49 -6.31
CA GLU A 65 14.93 8.52 -5.48
C GLU A 65 13.98 7.59 -4.73
N ILE A 66 12.82 8.09 -4.29
CA ILE A 66 11.78 7.29 -3.65
C ILE A 66 11.26 6.23 -4.61
N ILE A 67 10.91 6.62 -5.85
CA ILE A 67 10.45 5.73 -6.91
C ILE A 67 11.51 4.65 -7.21
N ASN A 68 12.76 5.07 -7.41
CA ASN A 68 13.87 4.18 -7.75
C ASN A 68 14.18 3.19 -6.61
N LYS A 69 14.25 3.66 -5.36
CA LYS A 69 14.53 2.79 -4.20
C LYS A 69 13.39 1.80 -3.95
N ALA A 70 12.14 2.21 -4.16
CA ALA A 70 10.98 1.33 -4.04
C ALA A 70 10.83 0.36 -5.23
N LYS A 71 11.67 0.49 -6.27
CA LYS A 71 11.55 -0.23 -7.54
C LYS A 71 10.11 -0.22 -8.05
N SER A 72 9.54 0.98 -8.13
CA SER A 72 8.12 1.20 -8.37
C SER A 72 7.89 2.24 -9.47
N SER A 73 6.64 2.58 -9.76
CA SER A 73 6.28 3.56 -10.78
C SER A 73 5.94 4.94 -10.19
N GLN A 74 5.96 5.97 -11.03
CA GLN A 74 5.42 7.30 -10.68
C GLN A 74 3.94 7.20 -10.27
N ILE A 75 3.15 6.40 -10.98
CA ILE A 75 1.72 6.17 -10.72
C ILE A 75 1.53 5.64 -9.29
N ALA A 76 2.36 4.67 -8.88
CA ALA A 76 2.32 4.10 -7.54
C ALA A 76 2.60 5.16 -6.46
N LEU A 77 3.61 6.01 -6.66
CA LEU A 77 3.91 7.10 -5.73
C LEU A 77 2.77 8.11 -5.66
N CYS A 78 2.19 8.51 -6.79
CA CYS A 78 1.07 9.47 -6.81
C CYS A 78 -0.16 8.91 -6.08
N LYS A 79 -0.47 7.63 -6.26
CA LYS A 79 -1.53 6.94 -5.52
C LYS A 79 -1.26 6.87 -4.02
N TYR A 80 -0.01 6.61 -3.64
CA TYR A 80 0.41 6.68 -2.24
C TYR A 80 0.24 8.10 -1.68
N ILE A 81 0.61 9.15 -2.41
CA ILE A 81 0.45 10.55 -1.98
C ILE A 81 -1.03 10.86 -1.76
N ASN A 82 -1.92 10.47 -2.68
CA ASN A 82 -3.36 10.65 -2.52
C ASN A 82 -3.88 9.94 -1.26
N TYR A 83 -3.46 8.68 -1.03
CA TYR A 83 -3.79 7.94 0.19
C TYR A 83 -3.27 8.63 1.45
N TRP A 84 -2.01 9.07 1.45
CA TRP A 84 -1.37 9.74 2.58
C TRP A 84 -2.07 11.06 2.93
N ILE A 85 -2.45 11.87 1.94
CA ILE A 85 -3.21 13.10 2.14
C ILE A 85 -4.57 12.79 2.78
N TYR A 86 -5.28 11.77 2.31
CA TYR A 86 -6.53 11.34 2.94
C TYR A 86 -6.29 10.88 4.39
N ASP A 87 -5.37 9.94 4.61
CA ASP A 87 -5.05 9.35 5.92
C ASP A 87 -4.71 10.43 6.95
N THR A 88 -3.95 11.44 6.53
CA THR A 88 -3.45 12.52 7.39
C THR A 88 -4.50 13.57 7.71
N LEU A 89 -5.37 13.91 6.74
CA LEU A 89 -6.22 15.11 6.80
C LEU A 89 -7.73 14.83 6.93
N GLN A 90 -8.17 13.57 6.85
CA GLN A 90 -9.59 13.20 6.90
C GLN A 90 -10.36 13.67 8.16
N SER A 91 -9.65 13.97 9.26
CA SER A 91 -10.25 14.49 10.50
C SER A 91 -10.42 16.01 10.50
N MET A 92 -9.96 16.71 9.48
CA MET A 92 -10.13 18.16 9.37
C MET A 92 -11.61 18.54 9.24
N PRO A 93 -12.03 19.66 9.84
CA PRO A 93 -13.31 20.29 9.51
C PRO A 93 -13.40 20.56 8.00
N GLU A 94 -14.58 20.34 7.42
CA GLU A 94 -14.86 20.57 5.99
C GLU A 94 -13.92 19.83 5.02
N PHE A 95 -13.37 18.70 5.44
CA PHE A 95 -12.47 17.89 4.63
C PHE A 95 -13.10 17.55 3.26
N SER A 96 -12.41 17.99 2.20
CA SER A 96 -12.74 17.66 0.83
C SER A 96 -11.48 17.20 0.11
N HIS A 97 -11.31 15.87 0.02
CA HIS A 97 -10.11 15.28 -0.54
C HIS A 97 -9.81 15.77 -1.96
N ASN A 98 -10.82 15.83 -2.83
CA ASN A 98 -10.65 16.32 -4.21
C ASN A 98 -10.11 17.76 -4.24
N LYS A 99 -10.71 18.68 -3.46
CA LYS A 99 -10.27 20.08 -3.40
C LYS A 99 -8.83 20.18 -2.88
N LEU A 100 -8.49 19.41 -1.85
CA LEU A 100 -7.14 19.39 -1.27
C LEU A 100 -6.11 18.89 -2.29
N LEU A 101 -6.40 17.79 -3.00
CA LEU A 101 -5.51 17.28 -4.03
C LEU A 101 -5.31 18.28 -5.17
N ASN A 102 -6.36 18.97 -5.63
CA ASN A 102 -6.26 19.97 -6.69
C ASN A 102 -5.25 21.05 -6.30
N LYS A 103 -5.46 21.66 -5.13
CA LYS A 103 -4.61 22.72 -4.61
C LYS A 103 -3.19 22.22 -4.30
N PHE A 104 -3.05 21.00 -3.79
CA PHE A 104 -1.76 20.41 -3.46
C PHE A 104 -0.89 20.28 -4.70
N TYR A 105 -1.40 19.62 -5.75
CA TYR A 105 -0.64 19.44 -6.99
C TYR A 105 -0.52 20.71 -7.84
N GLU A 106 -1.39 21.71 -7.66
CA GLU A 106 -1.17 23.05 -8.24
C GLU A 106 -0.02 23.79 -7.55
N LYS A 107 0.11 23.64 -6.23
CA LYS A 107 1.12 24.34 -5.44
C LYS A 107 2.49 23.67 -5.50
N ILE A 108 2.57 22.34 -5.46
CA ILE A 108 3.83 21.60 -5.37
C ILE A 108 4.28 21.14 -6.76
N GLU A 109 4.84 22.07 -7.54
CA GLU A 109 5.22 21.86 -8.96
C GLU A 109 6.08 20.62 -9.22
N LYS A 110 6.97 20.24 -8.29
CA LYS A 110 7.78 19.00 -8.44
C LYS A 110 6.94 17.73 -8.51
N LEU A 111 5.69 17.79 -8.08
CA LEU A 111 4.73 16.69 -8.11
C LEU A 111 3.70 16.85 -9.24
N ASP A 112 3.95 17.73 -10.22
CA ASP A 112 3.06 17.95 -11.36
C ASP A 112 2.79 16.67 -12.16
N PHE A 113 3.75 15.74 -12.20
CA PHE A 113 3.57 14.42 -12.82
C PHE A 113 2.46 13.58 -12.19
N CYS A 114 1.98 13.95 -10.99
CA CYS A 114 0.85 13.31 -10.32
C CYS A 114 -0.52 13.90 -10.69
N LYS A 115 -0.59 15.05 -11.36
CA LYS A 115 -1.86 15.66 -11.78
C LYS A 115 -2.77 14.71 -12.58
N PRO A 116 -2.25 13.89 -13.52
CA PRO A 116 -3.08 12.92 -14.26
C PRO A 116 -3.62 11.77 -13.40
N TYR A 117 -3.03 11.51 -12.23
CA TYR A 117 -3.39 10.42 -11.32
C TYR A 117 -4.07 10.92 -10.04
N ARG A 118 -4.60 12.14 -10.10
CA ARG A 118 -5.20 12.86 -8.98
C ARG A 118 -6.64 12.39 -8.75
N ASN A 119 -6.76 11.21 -8.16
CA ASN A 119 -8.04 10.59 -7.88
C ASN A 119 -8.40 10.74 -6.42
N SER A 120 -9.53 11.39 -6.17
CA SER A 120 -10.06 11.48 -4.82
C SER A 120 -10.54 10.12 -4.35
N ILE A 121 -10.00 9.70 -3.22
CA ILE A 121 -10.44 8.56 -2.42
C ILE A 121 -11.68 8.99 -1.62
N ASP A 122 -12.71 8.15 -1.57
CA ASP A 122 -13.84 8.28 -0.66
C ASP A 122 -13.62 7.46 0.63
N LYS A 123 -14.46 7.67 1.64
CA LYS A 123 -14.30 7.02 2.96
C LYS A 123 -14.24 5.49 2.85
N ARG A 124 -15.11 4.89 2.05
CA ARG A 124 -15.16 3.44 1.89
C ARG A 124 -13.85 2.92 1.30
N THR A 125 -13.37 3.54 0.23
CA THR A 125 -12.13 3.19 -0.44
C THR A 125 -10.94 3.36 0.50
N TYR A 126 -10.91 4.44 1.28
CA TYR A 126 -9.89 4.65 2.29
C TYR A 126 -9.90 3.54 3.37
N ASP A 127 -11.07 3.21 3.92
CA ASP A 127 -11.20 2.17 4.94
C ASP A 127 -10.68 0.82 4.41
N GLU A 128 -11.06 0.45 3.18
CA GLU A 128 -10.57 -0.76 2.50
C GLU A 128 -9.04 -0.72 2.25
N LEU A 129 -8.48 0.43 1.83
CA LEU A 129 -7.03 0.60 1.65
C LEU A 129 -6.27 0.50 2.98
N LYS A 130 -6.82 1.08 4.06
CA LYS A 130 -6.21 1.07 5.39
C LYS A 130 -6.13 -0.36 5.93
N GLU A 131 -7.17 -1.15 5.71
CA GLU A 131 -7.19 -2.58 6.07
C GLU A 131 -6.08 -3.35 5.36
N LEU A 132 -5.97 -3.22 4.03
CA LEU A 132 -4.88 -3.86 3.28
C LEU A 132 -3.51 -3.36 3.74
N TYR A 133 -3.33 -2.05 3.93
CA TYR A 133 -2.08 -1.45 4.43
C TYR A 133 -1.66 -2.06 5.77
N ASN A 134 -2.61 -2.24 6.71
CA ASN A 134 -2.35 -2.82 8.02
C ASN A 134 -1.93 -4.30 7.97
N MET A 135 -2.27 -5.02 6.90
CA MET A 135 -1.81 -6.41 6.70
C MET A 135 -0.34 -6.48 6.26
N TYR A 136 0.16 -5.48 5.55
CA TYR A 136 1.52 -5.56 5.00
C TYR A 136 2.61 -5.44 6.06
N GLU A 137 2.38 -4.73 7.17
CA GLU A 137 3.37 -4.65 8.24
C GLU A 137 3.70 -6.02 8.87
N PRO A 138 2.73 -6.79 9.41
CA PRO A 138 3.01 -8.13 9.95
C PRO A 138 3.52 -9.08 8.86
N TYR A 139 3.02 -8.98 7.63
CA TYR A 139 3.53 -9.75 6.49
C TYR A 139 5.02 -9.50 6.22
N ILE A 140 5.45 -8.23 6.13
CA ILE A 140 6.86 -7.88 5.88
C ILE A 140 7.76 -8.35 7.03
N LYS A 141 7.30 -8.22 8.29
CA LYS A 141 8.05 -8.70 9.46
C LYS A 141 8.20 -10.22 9.44
N PHE A 142 7.10 -10.94 9.22
CA PHE A 142 7.08 -12.39 9.06
C PHE A 142 8.07 -12.84 7.96
N LYS A 143 8.00 -12.23 6.77
CA LYS A 143 8.90 -12.54 5.65
C LYS A 143 10.37 -12.31 6.02
N LYS A 144 10.72 -11.15 6.60
CA LYS A 144 12.10 -10.85 7.00
C LYS A 144 12.65 -11.83 8.04
N ALA A 145 11.83 -12.22 9.02
CA ALA A 145 12.24 -13.12 10.08
C ALA A 145 12.42 -14.56 9.56
N SER A 146 11.58 -15.00 8.61
CA SER A 146 11.72 -16.30 7.94
C SER A 146 13.03 -16.46 7.17
N SER A 147 13.57 -15.37 6.59
CA SER A 147 14.82 -15.39 5.82
C SER A 147 16.09 -15.36 6.68
N LYS A 148 16.00 -14.99 7.96
CA LYS A 148 17.19 -14.67 8.78
C LYS A 148 17.59 -15.72 9.82
N ASN A 149 16.76 -16.71 10.14
CA ASN A 149 17.10 -17.92 10.91
C ASN A 149 15.79 -18.60 11.38
N GLY A 150 15.15 -19.44 10.54
CA GLY A 150 14.20 -20.52 10.88
C GLY A 150 12.96 -20.29 11.79
N ASN A 151 12.92 -19.21 12.56
CA ASN A 151 11.95 -18.84 13.57
C ASN A 151 11.43 -17.45 13.20
N GLY A 152 10.83 -17.33 12.01
CA GLY A 152 9.90 -16.23 11.77
C GLY A 152 8.97 -16.14 12.99
N SER A 153 8.81 -14.96 13.60
CA SER A 153 8.02 -14.89 14.83
C SER A 153 6.63 -15.41 14.50
N CYS A 154 6.22 -16.51 15.15
CA CYS A 154 4.91 -17.10 14.93
C CYS A 154 3.81 -16.05 15.19
N GLU A 155 4.10 -15.05 16.03
CA GLU A 155 3.24 -13.92 16.36
C GLU A 155 2.93 -13.02 15.16
N ASP A 156 3.93 -12.62 14.35
CA ASP A 156 3.69 -11.80 13.15
C ASP A 156 2.89 -12.57 12.10
N ALA A 157 3.15 -13.88 11.95
CA ALA A 157 2.39 -14.75 11.08
C ALA A 157 0.93 -14.88 11.57
N GLU A 158 0.73 -15.12 12.88
CA GLU A 158 -0.58 -15.21 13.50
C GLU A 158 -1.38 -13.92 13.31
N LYS A 159 -0.76 -12.76 13.58
CA LYS A 159 -1.39 -11.46 13.36
C LYS A 159 -1.78 -11.25 11.89
N PHE A 160 -0.93 -11.62 10.93
CA PHE A 160 -1.28 -11.57 9.52
C PHE A 160 -2.50 -12.47 9.21
N PHE A 161 -2.51 -13.69 9.72
CA PHE A 161 -3.61 -14.64 9.48
C PHE A 161 -4.93 -14.20 10.13
N GLU A 162 -4.88 -13.65 11.33
CA GLU A 162 -6.06 -13.10 12.00
C GLU A 162 -6.68 -11.95 11.20
N LEU A 163 -5.86 -11.01 10.72
CA LEU A 163 -6.31 -9.93 9.85
C LEU A 163 -6.87 -10.46 8.53
N TYR A 164 -6.20 -11.44 7.91
CA TYR A 164 -6.69 -12.08 6.70
C TYR A 164 -8.07 -12.71 6.91
N GLU A 165 -8.25 -13.51 7.96
CA GLU A 165 -9.53 -14.15 8.26
C GLU A 165 -10.63 -13.12 8.51
N GLN A 166 -10.33 -12.06 9.26
CA GLN A 166 -11.27 -10.98 9.53
C GLN A 166 -11.72 -10.27 8.25
N TYR A 167 -10.79 -9.97 7.35
CA TYR A 167 -11.07 -9.23 6.13
C TYR A 167 -11.68 -10.10 5.03
N ALA A 168 -11.30 -11.38 4.96
CA ALA A 168 -11.86 -12.33 3.99
C ALA A 168 -13.37 -12.54 4.22
N GLY A 169 -13.83 -12.45 5.48
CA GLY A 169 -15.27 -12.50 5.80
C GLY A 169 -16.10 -11.38 5.14
N LYS A 170 -15.47 -10.31 4.65
CA LYS A 170 -16.14 -9.21 3.91
C LYS A 170 -16.27 -9.49 2.42
N CYS A 171 -15.49 -10.43 1.89
CA CYS A 171 -15.51 -10.79 0.48
C CYS A 171 -16.68 -11.72 0.21
N LYS A 172 -17.61 -11.25 -0.63
CA LYS A 172 -18.77 -12.04 -1.05
C LYS A 172 -18.44 -12.76 -2.36
N PRO A 173 -18.87 -14.02 -2.51
CA PRO A 173 -18.61 -14.81 -3.70
C PRO A 173 -18.83 -14.08 -5.03
N LYS A 174 -19.98 -13.40 -5.19
CA LYS A 174 -20.39 -12.84 -6.49
C LYS A 174 -20.03 -11.36 -6.70
N HIS A 175 -19.25 -10.76 -5.80
CA HIS A 175 -18.94 -9.32 -5.84
C HIS A 175 -17.50 -9.06 -5.40
N ASN A 176 -16.54 -9.60 -6.16
CA ASN A 176 -15.12 -9.36 -5.88
C ASN A 176 -14.74 -7.92 -6.24
N THR A 177 -14.69 -7.09 -5.21
CA THR A 177 -14.16 -5.73 -5.28
C THR A 177 -12.65 -5.76 -5.47
N HIS A 178 -12.06 -4.66 -5.95
CA HIS A 178 -10.60 -4.52 -6.03
C HIS A 178 -9.90 -4.81 -4.69
N PHE A 179 -10.55 -4.51 -3.56
CA PHE A 179 -10.10 -4.91 -2.23
C PHE A 179 -9.97 -6.42 -2.08
N CYS A 180 -11.01 -7.19 -2.43
CA CYS A 180 -11.00 -8.65 -2.31
C CYS A 180 -9.97 -9.30 -3.21
N TRP A 181 -9.77 -8.78 -4.42
CA TRP A 181 -8.71 -9.26 -5.32
C TRP A 181 -7.32 -9.09 -4.72
N GLU A 182 -7.01 -7.91 -4.18
CA GLU A 182 -5.72 -7.67 -3.54
C GLU A 182 -5.55 -8.47 -2.23
N LEU A 183 -6.65 -8.69 -1.49
CA LEU A 183 -6.64 -9.57 -0.32
C LEU A 183 -6.31 -11.01 -0.69
N ILE A 184 -6.94 -11.57 -1.73
CA ILE A 184 -6.64 -12.93 -2.22
C ILE A 184 -5.18 -13.02 -2.67
N LYS A 185 -4.70 -12.01 -3.41
CA LYS A 185 -3.32 -11.94 -3.90
C LYS A 185 -2.30 -11.95 -2.76
N ILE A 186 -2.47 -11.10 -1.73
CA ILE A 186 -1.56 -11.10 -0.57
C ILE A 186 -1.64 -12.42 0.19
N GLY A 187 -2.84 -13.03 0.30
CA GLY A 187 -3.00 -14.36 0.90
C GLY A 187 -2.19 -15.44 0.18
N TYR A 188 -2.25 -15.47 -1.15
CA TYR A 188 -1.54 -16.45 -1.96
C TYR A 188 -0.02 -16.31 -1.85
N ILE A 189 0.49 -15.09 -1.99
CA ILE A 189 1.93 -14.80 -1.87
C ILE A 189 2.43 -15.19 -0.46
N SER A 190 1.65 -14.87 0.58
CA SER A 190 1.98 -15.23 1.96
C SER A 190 1.98 -16.73 2.20
N PHE A 191 1.03 -17.46 1.60
CA PHE A 191 1.00 -18.91 1.70
C PHE A 191 2.23 -19.52 1.06
N ASP A 192 2.58 -19.15 -0.18
CA ASP A 192 3.77 -19.70 -0.84
C ASP A 192 5.05 -19.40 -0.03
N SER A 193 5.20 -18.16 0.44
CA SER A 193 6.31 -17.78 1.33
C SER A 193 6.35 -18.61 2.62
N TRP A 194 5.19 -18.94 3.19
CA TRP A 194 5.09 -19.74 4.41
C TRP A 194 5.34 -21.23 4.16
N ILE A 195 4.94 -21.76 3.00
CA ILE A 195 5.26 -23.13 2.56
C ILE A 195 6.76 -23.31 2.49
N ARG A 196 7.47 -22.34 1.90
CA ARG A 196 8.92 -22.36 1.77
C ARG A 196 9.65 -22.19 3.12
N SER A 197 9.00 -21.60 4.13
CA SER A 197 9.62 -21.32 5.44
C SER A 197 9.29 -22.32 6.57
N SER A 198 8.43 -23.32 6.37
CA SER A 198 7.80 -24.05 7.49
C SER A 198 8.61 -25.21 8.10
N ALA A 199 9.00 -25.01 9.36
CA ALA A 199 9.26 -26.03 10.39
C ALA A 199 7.96 -26.77 10.86
N PRO A 200 8.05 -27.90 11.59
CA PRO A 200 6.93 -28.84 11.80
C PRO A 200 5.63 -28.31 12.46
N GLN A 201 5.70 -27.25 13.26
CA GLN A 201 4.53 -26.73 14.02
C GLN A 201 3.54 -25.90 13.16
N ALA A 202 3.97 -25.41 11.99
CA ALA A 202 3.12 -24.66 11.05
C ALA A 202 2.08 -25.56 10.33
N LYS A 203 2.22 -26.89 10.38
CA LYS A 203 1.45 -27.83 9.56
C LYS A 203 -0.06 -27.89 9.85
N ARG A 204 -0.51 -27.66 11.10
CA ARG A 204 -1.96 -27.69 11.43
C ARG A 204 -2.72 -26.44 11.00
N LYS A 205 -2.09 -25.26 11.07
CA LYS A 205 -2.70 -23.98 10.66
C LYS A 205 -2.72 -23.82 9.12
N LYS A 206 -1.76 -24.46 8.43
CA LYS A 206 -1.67 -24.56 6.96
C LYS A 206 -2.94 -25.09 6.30
N THR A 207 -3.55 -26.16 6.84
CA THR A 207 -4.74 -26.78 6.24
C THR A 207 -5.97 -25.87 6.32
N LYS A 208 -6.13 -25.11 7.42
CA LYS A 208 -7.24 -24.17 7.60
C LYS A 208 -7.12 -22.96 6.66
N PHE A 209 -5.91 -22.45 6.45
CA PHE A 209 -5.66 -21.32 5.56
C PHE A 209 -5.84 -21.69 4.08
N ALA A 210 -5.28 -22.83 3.65
CA ALA A 210 -5.41 -23.32 2.28
C ALA A 210 -6.89 -23.54 1.90
N TYR A 211 -7.68 -24.14 2.80
CA TYR A 211 -9.11 -24.35 2.60
C TYR A 211 -9.87 -23.03 2.37
N ARG A 212 -9.57 -21.99 3.16
CA ARG A 212 -10.23 -20.68 3.01
C ARG A 212 -9.79 -19.89 1.79
N MET A 213 -8.54 -20.04 1.36
CA MET A 213 -8.10 -19.48 0.09
C MET A 213 -8.83 -20.14 -1.09
N HIS A 214 -8.97 -21.47 -1.07
CA HIS A 214 -9.76 -22.20 -2.07
C HIS A 214 -11.24 -21.79 -2.04
N ASP A 215 -11.88 -21.70 -0.87
CA ASP A 215 -13.27 -21.19 -0.76
C ASP A 215 -13.43 -19.77 -1.32
N SER A 216 -12.38 -18.93 -1.21
CA SER A 216 -12.40 -17.56 -1.75
C SER A 216 -12.17 -17.52 -3.26
N GLN A 217 -11.51 -18.54 -3.83
CA GLN A 217 -11.21 -18.67 -5.27
C GLN A 217 -12.30 -19.40 -6.05
N ASP A 218 -12.89 -20.47 -5.52
CA ASP A 218 -13.99 -21.22 -6.17
C ASP A 218 -15.26 -20.35 -6.34
N ASN A 219 -15.27 -19.21 -5.69
CA ASN A 219 -16.32 -18.22 -5.75
C ASN A 219 -15.99 -17.03 -6.67
N SER A 220 -14.75 -16.88 -7.14
CA SER A 220 -14.36 -15.83 -8.09
C SER A 220 -14.29 -16.39 -9.51
N ASP A 221 -15.38 -16.32 -10.26
CA ASP A 221 -15.36 -16.71 -11.67
C ASP A 221 -14.31 -15.88 -12.43
N ILE A 222 -13.23 -16.55 -12.82
CA ILE A 222 -12.06 -16.02 -13.52
C ILE A 222 -12.46 -15.78 -14.98
N GLU A 223 -13.11 -14.65 -15.29
CA GLU A 223 -13.41 -14.26 -16.68
C GLU A 223 -12.66 -13.01 -17.18
N ASP A 224 -11.82 -12.34 -16.37
CA ASP A 224 -10.95 -11.26 -16.90
C ASP A 224 -9.57 -11.79 -17.35
N SER A 225 -9.50 -12.12 -18.63
CA SER A 225 -8.30 -12.58 -19.38
C SER A 225 -7.03 -11.72 -19.20
N ARG A 226 -7.15 -10.48 -18.71
CA ARG A 226 -6.01 -9.59 -18.47
C ARG A 226 -5.18 -9.97 -17.24
N TYR A 227 -5.74 -10.78 -16.33
CA TYR A 227 -5.06 -11.17 -15.10
C TYR A 227 -4.53 -12.60 -15.11
N THR A 228 -4.95 -13.45 -16.05
CA THR A 228 -4.22 -14.70 -16.37
C THR A 228 -2.79 -14.37 -16.83
N LEU A 229 -2.63 -13.28 -17.58
CA LEU A 229 -1.35 -12.75 -18.01
C LEU A 229 -0.51 -12.17 -16.85
N ALA A 230 -1.13 -11.47 -15.89
CA ALA A 230 -0.44 -11.00 -14.69
C ALA A 230 0.02 -12.16 -13.80
N TYR A 231 -0.83 -13.18 -13.65
CA TYR A 231 -0.54 -14.44 -12.95
C TYR A 231 0.65 -15.20 -13.58
N GLN A 232 0.64 -15.40 -14.90
CA GLN A 232 1.77 -16.01 -15.62
C GLN A 232 3.04 -15.16 -15.55
N SER A 233 2.93 -13.83 -15.72
CA SER A 233 4.10 -12.95 -15.63
C SER A 233 4.76 -12.95 -14.24
N SER A 234 3.99 -13.13 -13.16
CA SER A 234 4.53 -13.22 -11.80
C SER A 234 5.26 -14.55 -11.56
N LEU A 235 4.78 -15.64 -12.16
CA LEU A 235 5.45 -16.95 -12.14
C LEU A 235 6.72 -16.94 -12.99
N ASP A 236 6.69 -16.30 -14.17
CA ASP A 236 7.83 -16.21 -15.08
C ASP A 236 8.95 -15.32 -14.51
N SER A 237 8.60 -14.23 -13.83
CA SER A 237 9.58 -13.34 -13.17
C SER A 237 10.33 -13.98 -12.00
N GLU A 238 9.81 -15.07 -11.41
CA GLU A 238 10.52 -15.84 -10.38
C GLU A 238 11.43 -16.94 -10.98
N SER A 239 11.21 -17.34 -12.23
CA SER A 239 12.04 -18.34 -12.91
C SER A 239 13.41 -17.79 -13.36
N GLU A 240 13.51 -16.49 -13.63
CA GLU A 240 14.76 -15.82 -14.03
C GLU A 240 15.72 -15.54 -12.86
N TYR A 241 15.29 -15.75 -11.60
CA TYR A 241 16.13 -15.57 -10.41
C TYR A 241 16.78 -16.87 -9.90
N SER A 242 16.73 -17.96 -10.67
CA SER A 242 17.40 -19.23 -10.37
C SER A 242 18.53 -19.51 -11.37
N ILE A 243 19.59 -18.69 -11.36
CA ILE A 243 20.94 -19.06 -11.82
C ILE A 243 21.95 -18.51 -10.81
#